data_AF-A0AAD6YB75-F1
#
_entry.id   AF-A0AAD6YB75-F1
#
_cell.length_a   1.000
_cell.length_b   1.000
_cell.length_c   1.000
_cell.angle_alpha   90.00
_cell.angle_beta   90.00
_cell.angle_gamma   90.00
#
_symmetry.space_group_name_H-M   'P 1'
#
loop_
_entity.id
_entity.type
_entity.pdbx_description
1 polymer ?
#
loop_
_entity_poly.entity_id
_entity_poly.type
_entity_poly.pdbx_seq_one_letter_code
_entity_poly.pdbx_strand_id
1 'polypeptide(L)'
;MPMGSYNGLPLDDDILDRIMTFCPTFGTLQSTILVSKAISPRVPGPSKGKSDSEYISSAGPALPQAMRVVRYSYDGYTSDGDPSTMAEACPEDRDPNVITAEEKGTLQENTQVVAVLEDIYSLTNKDRTSKTSVLTSEESWRFRRAMYRIMLYCHLFPGDRYSEEMDDDEELIDKIRKQRTVILSEYPTDDLRELHSAVKILRSVFYSVSNAQSNVTEALLSTGPSGALRAWQDRSYHVLEDDIDFMFLEDNEEIPLFARYISLPLENIWTARNITPPKEDDAASTWILDQVNGANDTCSHYATPGGLKLYTSASEQPAFFLRLAHPLTPYEDWDRFPVILNNLLKKNLKLNQTVAQSFYAATAHIINSDALGPFLGDLFAFKIHTAPVFDNWDRTDSYCFICFTQFLEEHLWIWFLKERIKGGWTPPSPEDCWYGWNCVTQVHRPSHAETKNHLCIPTKGNPD
;
A
#
# COMPACT_ATOMS: atom_id res chain seq x y z
N MET A 1 -30.49 19.82 -44.21
CA MET A 1 -30.67 20.79 -43.12
C MET A 1 -29.55 20.57 -42.13
N PRO A 2 -28.81 21.59 -41.69
CA PRO A 2 -27.77 21.41 -40.68
C PRO A 2 -28.45 20.98 -39.38
N MET A 3 -28.00 19.87 -38.78
CA MET A 3 -28.38 19.55 -37.41
C MET A 3 -27.77 20.63 -36.53
N GLY A 4 -28.57 21.64 -36.17
CA GLY A 4 -28.14 22.65 -35.22
C GLY A 4 -27.82 21.97 -33.89
N SER A 5 -26.61 22.19 -33.40
CA SER A 5 -26.18 21.84 -32.04
C SER A 5 -27.29 22.26 -31.05
N TYR A 6 -27.92 21.27 -30.42
CA TYR A 6 -29.10 21.45 -29.54
C TYR A 6 -28.75 22.02 -28.16
N ASN A 7 -27.46 22.25 -27.90
CA ASN A 7 -26.88 22.54 -26.59
C ASN A 7 -26.68 24.04 -26.33
N GLY A 8 -26.74 24.89 -27.36
CA GLY A 8 -26.32 26.30 -27.22
C GLY A 8 -24.84 26.49 -26.88
N LEU A 9 -24.07 25.41 -26.78
CA LEU A 9 -22.62 25.38 -26.66
C LEU A 9 -22.03 24.97 -28.01
N PRO A 10 -20.90 25.55 -28.44
CA PRO A 10 -20.23 25.21 -29.70
C PRO A 10 -19.42 23.89 -29.58
N LEU A 11 -19.96 22.89 -28.88
CA LEU A 11 -19.34 21.58 -28.68
C LEU A 11 -20.38 20.49 -28.93
N ASP A 12 -19.97 19.37 -29.49
CA ASP A 12 -20.84 18.21 -29.66
C ASP A 12 -21.11 17.49 -28.32
N ASP A 13 -22.19 16.72 -28.28
CA ASP A 13 -22.72 16.11 -27.05
C ASP A 13 -21.75 15.08 -26.45
N ASP A 14 -21.11 14.29 -27.31
CA ASP A 14 -20.08 13.31 -26.96
C ASP A 14 -18.84 13.96 -26.35
N ILE A 15 -18.42 15.13 -26.86
CA ILE A 15 -17.31 15.90 -26.30
C ILE A 15 -17.66 16.40 -24.90
N LEU A 16 -18.89 16.89 -24.70
CA LEU A 16 -19.34 17.34 -23.39
C LEU A 16 -19.39 16.18 -22.39
N ASP A 17 -19.97 15.04 -22.76
CA ASP A 17 -20.01 13.85 -21.91
C ASP A 17 -18.59 13.40 -21.55
N ARG A 18 -17.68 13.39 -22.52
CA ARG A 18 -16.27 13.07 -22.29
C ARG A 18 -15.62 14.06 -21.32
N ILE A 19 -15.85 15.37 -21.47
CA ILE A 19 -15.35 16.38 -20.52
C ILE A 19 -15.86 16.12 -19.10
N MET A 20 -17.13 15.72 -18.96
CA MET A 20 -17.73 15.46 -17.65
C MET A 20 -17.11 14.23 -16.96
N THR A 21 -16.62 13.24 -17.71
CA THR A 21 -15.88 12.09 -17.14
C THR A 21 -14.53 12.47 -16.50
N PHE A 22 -14.00 13.66 -16.80
CA PHE A 22 -12.77 14.18 -16.17
C PHE A 22 -13.05 14.99 -14.89
N CYS A 23 -14.30 15.07 -14.43
CA CYS A 23 -14.58 15.67 -13.13
C CYS A 23 -13.98 14.80 -12.00
N PRO A 24 -13.09 15.35 -11.17
CA PRO A 24 -12.32 14.56 -10.19
C PRO A 24 -13.16 13.99 -9.06
N THR A 25 -14.34 14.57 -8.82
CA THR A 25 -15.28 14.11 -7.80
C THR A 25 -16.71 14.30 -8.27
N PHE A 26 -17.64 13.55 -7.68
CA PHE A 26 -19.07 13.75 -7.89
C PHE A 26 -19.52 15.17 -7.52
N GLY A 27 -18.94 15.76 -6.46
CA GLY A 27 -19.23 17.14 -6.07
C GLY A 27 -18.80 18.15 -7.13
N THR A 28 -17.65 17.93 -7.77
CA THR A 28 -17.18 18.74 -8.90
C THR A 28 -18.09 18.56 -10.10
N LEU A 29 -18.47 17.32 -10.43
CA LEU A 29 -19.41 17.02 -11.50
C LEU A 29 -20.75 17.74 -11.28
N GLN A 30 -21.32 17.62 -10.08
CA GLN A 30 -22.56 18.29 -9.70
C GLN A 30 -22.44 19.81 -9.81
N SER A 31 -21.31 20.38 -9.36
CA SER A 31 -21.04 21.80 -9.51
C SER A 31 -21.00 22.22 -10.98
N THR A 32 -20.31 21.46 -11.84
CA THR A 32 -20.26 21.71 -13.30
C THR A 32 -21.64 21.65 -13.95
N ILE A 33 -22.47 20.66 -13.57
CA ILE A 33 -23.85 20.53 -14.05
C ILE A 33 -24.69 21.76 -13.66
N LEU A 34 -24.47 22.30 -12.46
CA LEU A 34 -25.21 23.45 -11.93
C LEU A 34 -24.76 24.81 -12.50
N VAL A 35 -23.55 24.90 -13.07
CA VAL A 35 -23.01 26.15 -13.65
C VAL A 35 -23.82 26.62 -14.87
N SER A 36 -24.42 25.70 -15.64
CA SER A 36 -25.17 26.07 -16.85
C SER A 36 -26.38 25.21 -17.11
N LYS A 37 -27.50 25.87 -17.44
CA LYS A 37 -28.72 25.22 -17.96
C LYS A 37 -28.52 24.54 -19.31
N ALA A 38 -27.42 24.80 -20.02
CA ALA A 38 -27.06 24.06 -21.23
C ALA A 38 -26.54 22.64 -20.90
N ILE A 39 -25.99 22.45 -19.70
CA ILE A 39 -25.38 21.20 -19.23
C ILE A 39 -26.41 20.38 -18.41
N SER A 40 -27.24 21.05 -17.61
CA SER A 40 -28.21 20.43 -16.70
C SER A 40 -29.24 19.45 -17.30
N PRO A 41 -29.82 19.66 -18.51
CA PRO A 41 -30.84 18.78 -19.07
C PRO A 41 -30.33 17.40 -19.50
N ARG A 42 -29.00 17.21 -19.55
CA ARG A 42 -28.36 16.05 -20.15
C ARG A 42 -27.88 15.01 -19.15
N VAL A 43 -27.84 15.36 -17.87
CA VAL A 43 -27.74 14.35 -16.83
C VAL A 43 -29.13 13.74 -16.69
N PRO A 44 -29.32 12.42 -16.94
CA PRO A 44 -30.64 11.83 -16.94
C PRO A 44 -31.34 12.15 -15.62
N GLY A 45 -32.60 12.58 -15.72
CA GLY A 45 -33.34 13.16 -14.61
C GLY A 45 -33.35 12.29 -13.33
N PRO A 46 -33.77 12.86 -12.19
CA PRO A 46 -33.58 12.31 -10.84
C PRO A 46 -34.08 10.89 -10.59
N SER A 47 -34.90 10.31 -11.47
CA SER A 47 -35.48 8.98 -11.32
C SER A 47 -34.69 7.83 -11.98
N LYS A 48 -33.69 8.12 -12.84
CA LYS A 48 -32.84 7.08 -13.48
C LYS A 48 -31.36 7.44 -13.65
N GLY A 49 -30.94 8.71 -13.53
CA GLY A 49 -29.58 9.12 -13.92
C GLY A 49 -28.63 9.61 -12.84
N LYS A 50 -29.09 9.83 -11.59
CA LYS A 50 -28.18 10.30 -10.53
C LYS A 50 -27.15 9.27 -10.10
N SER A 51 -27.54 7.99 -10.09
CA SER A 51 -26.62 6.90 -9.70
C SER A 51 -25.48 6.77 -10.70
N ASP A 52 -25.77 6.81 -11.99
CA ASP A 52 -24.80 6.41 -13.02
C ASP A 52 -23.66 7.43 -13.11
N SER A 53 -23.98 8.72 -12.96
CA SER A 53 -22.99 9.80 -12.92
C SER A 53 -22.01 9.71 -11.75
N GLU A 54 -22.43 9.14 -10.62
CA GLU A 54 -21.57 8.97 -9.44
C GLU A 54 -20.51 7.90 -9.70
N TYR A 55 -20.91 6.76 -10.27
CA TYR A 55 -20.00 5.67 -10.62
C TYR A 55 -19.08 6.00 -11.79
N ILE A 56 -19.58 6.73 -12.79
CA ILE A 56 -18.76 7.25 -13.89
C ILE A 56 -17.69 8.19 -13.33
N SER A 57 -18.05 9.05 -12.36
CA SER A 57 -17.09 9.95 -11.72
C SER A 57 -16.08 9.20 -10.84
N SER A 58 -16.48 8.11 -10.16
CA SER A 58 -15.57 7.38 -9.27
C SER A 58 -14.55 6.53 -10.03
N ALA A 59 -14.91 5.89 -11.14
CA ALA A 59 -13.95 5.19 -12.00
C ALA A 59 -13.18 6.13 -12.94
N GLY A 60 -13.78 7.27 -13.27
CA GLY A 60 -13.21 8.27 -14.17
C GLY A 60 -13.03 7.73 -15.60
N PRO A 61 -11.97 8.15 -16.32
CA PRO A 61 -11.73 7.69 -17.69
C PRO A 61 -11.39 6.20 -17.82
N ALA A 62 -11.17 5.49 -16.70
CA ALA A 62 -10.91 4.05 -16.65
C ALA A 62 -12.19 3.21 -16.45
N LEU A 63 -13.38 3.82 -16.57
CA LEU A 63 -14.67 3.13 -16.44
C LEU A 63 -14.82 1.90 -17.36
N PRO A 64 -14.41 1.91 -18.64
CA PRO A 64 -14.51 0.71 -19.48
C PRO A 64 -13.78 -0.49 -18.88
N GLN A 65 -12.59 -0.27 -18.31
CA GLN A 65 -11.81 -1.32 -17.63
C GLN A 65 -12.50 -1.78 -16.35
N ALA A 66 -12.97 -0.85 -15.52
CA ALA A 66 -13.68 -1.18 -14.29
C ALA A 66 -14.93 -2.03 -14.55
N MET A 67 -15.71 -1.68 -15.57
CA MET A 67 -16.91 -2.42 -15.97
C MET A 67 -16.60 -3.81 -16.52
N ARG A 68 -15.42 -4.01 -17.12
CA ARG A 68 -14.98 -5.35 -17.53
C ARG A 68 -14.72 -6.24 -16.32
N VAL A 69 -14.07 -5.73 -15.28
CA VAL A 69 -13.90 -6.47 -14.01
C VAL A 69 -15.24 -6.94 -13.46
N VAL A 70 -16.22 -6.03 -13.41
CA VAL A 70 -17.57 -6.31 -12.88
C VAL A 70 -18.28 -7.39 -13.70
N ARG A 71 -18.27 -7.29 -15.03
CA ARG A 71 -19.01 -8.22 -15.90
C ARG A 71 -18.39 -9.61 -15.96
N TYR A 72 -17.06 -9.70 -15.95
CA TYR A 72 -16.36 -10.99 -15.91
C TYR A 72 -16.34 -11.63 -14.52
N SER A 73 -16.65 -10.88 -13.46
CA SER A 73 -16.85 -11.45 -12.12
C SER A 73 -18.18 -12.19 -11.98
N TYR A 74 -19.15 -11.92 -12.87
CA TYR A 74 -20.55 -12.33 -12.69
C TYR A 74 -20.95 -13.55 -13.52
N ASP A 75 -20.36 -13.68 -14.72
CA ASP A 75 -20.61 -14.83 -15.56
C ASP A 75 -19.74 -16.01 -15.12
N GLY A 76 -20.38 -17.13 -14.78
CA GLY A 76 -19.73 -18.40 -14.45
C GLY A 76 -18.95 -19.02 -15.63
N TYR A 77 -17.99 -18.28 -16.20
CA TYR A 77 -16.97 -18.71 -17.17
C TYR A 77 -15.95 -19.69 -16.57
N THR A 78 -16.34 -20.38 -15.49
CA THR A 78 -15.74 -21.60 -14.97
C THR A 78 -16.45 -22.75 -15.72
N SER A 79 -15.87 -23.45 -16.70
CA SER A 79 -14.76 -24.36 -16.44
C SER A 79 -13.93 -24.75 -17.67
N ASP A 80 -14.37 -24.51 -18.91
CA ASP A 80 -13.78 -25.19 -20.09
C ASP A 80 -13.08 -24.25 -21.10
N GLY A 81 -13.03 -22.95 -20.81
CA GLY A 81 -12.78 -21.85 -21.75
C GLY A 81 -11.59 -22.01 -22.69
N ASP A 82 -11.90 -22.25 -23.96
CA ASP A 82 -11.01 -22.02 -25.09
C ASP A 82 -10.36 -20.62 -24.97
N PRO A 83 -9.02 -20.48 -25.08
CA PRO A 83 -8.33 -19.20 -25.10
C PRO A 83 -9.00 -18.12 -25.98
N SER A 84 -9.68 -18.53 -27.05
CA SER A 84 -10.43 -17.63 -27.94
C SER A 84 -11.58 -16.90 -27.25
N THR A 85 -12.25 -17.53 -26.27
CA THR A 85 -13.34 -16.91 -25.48
C THR A 85 -12.82 -15.96 -24.42
N MET A 86 -11.63 -16.21 -23.87
CA MET A 86 -10.97 -15.31 -22.92
C MET A 86 -10.42 -14.06 -23.63
N ALA A 87 -10.02 -14.19 -24.90
CA ALA A 87 -9.64 -13.04 -25.72
C ALA A 87 -10.80 -12.06 -25.92
N GLU A 88 -12.07 -12.45 -25.82
CA GLU A 88 -13.18 -11.48 -25.86
C GLU A 88 -13.21 -10.52 -24.65
N ALA A 89 -12.47 -10.84 -23.59
CA ALA A 89 -12.29 -9.96 -22.43
C ALA A 89 -11.42 -8.75 -22.74
N CYS A 90 -10.56 -8.82 -23.76
CA CYS A 90 -9.59 -7.80 -24.14
C CYS A 90 -9.55 -7.61 -25.67
N PRO A 91 -9.65 -6.40 -26.25
CA PRO A 91 -9.51 -5.10 -25.59
C PRO A 91 -10.84 -4.43 -25.17
N GLU A 92 -10.73 -3.32 -24.45
CA GLU A 92 -11.82 -2.65 -23.71
C GLU A 92 -12.69 -1.73 -24.59
N ASP A 93 -12.94 -2.13 -25.85
CA ASP A 93 -13.37 -1.22 -26.92
C ASP A 93 -14.85 -0.78 -26.85
N ARG A 94 -15.56 -1.03 -25.75
CA ARG A 94 -16.99 -0.73 -25.64
C ARG A 94 -17.32 0.01 -24.36
N ASP A 95 -17.87 1.22 -24.53
CA ASP A 95 -18.52 1.92 -23.44
C ASP A 95 -19.69 1.06 -22.88
N PRO A 96 -19.85 1.02 -21.56
CA PRO A 96 -20.93 0.28 -20.93
C PRO A 96 -22.28 0.96 -21.26
N ASN A 97 -23.04 0.38 -22.19
CA ASN A 97 -24.34 0.93 -22.61
C ASN A 97 -25.38 1.02 -21.49
N VAL A 98 -25.37 0.07 -20.54
CA VAL A 98 -26.26 0.02 -19.37
C VAL A 98 -25.50 -0.60 -18.20
N ILE A 99 -25.59 0.03 -17.02
CA ILE A 99 -25.06 -0.49 -15.75
C ILE A 99 -26.25 -0.82 -14.84
N THR A 100 -26.40 -2.09 -14.50
CA THR A 100 -27.43 -2.62 -13.60
C THR A 100 -27.18 -2.19 -12.15
N ALA A 101 -28.19 -2.35 -11.29
CA ALA A 101 -28.07 -1.98 -9.86
C ALA A 101 -27.01 -2.82 -9.12
N GLU A 102 -26.85 -4.08 -9.53
CA GLU A 102 -25.86 -5.00 -8.96
C GLU A 102 -24.45 -4.67 -9.46
N GLU A 103 -24.28 -4.45 -10.77
CA GLU A 103 -23.01 -4.00 -11.34
C GLU A 103 -22.51 -2.70 -10.68
N LYS A 104 -23.43 -1.80 -10.29
CA LYS A 104 -23.09 -0.58 -9.54
C LYS A 104 -22.49 -0.85 -8.18
N GLY A 105 -23.01 -1.84 -7.44
CA GLY A 105 -22.47 -2.23 -6.13
C GLY A 105 -21.03 -2.70 -6.25
N THR A 106 -20.78 -3.69 -7.12
CA THR A 106 -19.44 -4.22 -7.38
C THR A 106 -18.49 -3.16 -7.96
N LEU A 107 -18.99 -2.30 -8.85
CA LEU A 107 -18.21 -1.18 -9.38
C LEU A 107 -17.79 -0.23 -8.25
N GLN A 108 -18.68 0.08 -7.31
CA GLN A 108 -18.38 0.92 -6.16
C GLN A 108 -17.24 0.34 -5.33
N GLU A 109 -17.34 -0.94 -4.97
CA GLU A 109 -16.35 -1.67 -4.19
C GLU A 109 -14.99 -1.65 -4.90
N ASN A 110 -14.95 -2.00 -6.19
CA ASN A 110 -13.73 -1.98 -6.99
C ASN A 110 -13.12 -0.56 -7.09
N THR A 111 -13.95 0.47 -7.28
CA THR A 111 -13.46 1.86 -7.32
C THR A 111 -12.92 2.33 -5.99
N GLN A 112 -13.50 1.89 -4.87
CA GLN A 112 -12.99 2.18 -3.54
C GLN A 112 -11.63 1.52 -3.30
N VAL A 113 -11.48 0.24 -3.67
CA VAL A 113 -10.20 -0.48 -3.57
C VAL A 113 -9.10 0.25 -4.34
N VAL A 114 -9.36 0.58 -5.61
CA VAL A 114 -8.38 1.26 -6.46
C VAL A 114 -8.06 2.66 -5.94
N ALA A 115 -9.05 3.40 -5.44
CA ALA A 115 -8.82 4.74 -4.87
C ALA A 115 -7.88 4.71 -3.66
N VAL A 116 -8.08 3.75 -2.73
CA VAL A 116 -7.19 3.63 -1.56
C VAL A 116 -5.78 3.19 -1.97
N LEU A 117 -5.66 2.28 -2.94
CA LEU A 117 -4.35 1.89 -3.47
C LEU A 117 -3.66 3.03 -4.22
N GLU A 118 -4.43 3.92 -4.86
CA GLU A 118 -3.90 5.13 -5.48
C GLU A 118 -3.38 6.13 -4.44
N ASP A 119 -4.09 6.29 -3.32
CA ASP A 119 -3.63 7.10 -2.18
C ASP A 119 -2.29 6.55 -1.65
N ILE A 120 -2.20 5.24 -1.45
CA ILE A 120 -0.96 4.55 -1.02
C ILE A 120 0.15 4.77 -2.07
N TYR A 121 -0.16 4.59 -3.35
CA TYR A 121 0.79 4.77 -4.43
C TYR A 121 1.33 6.20 -4.49
N SER A 122 0.43 7.18 -4.45
CA SER A 122 0.77 8.60 -4.46
C SER A 122 1.65 8.95 -3.25
N LEU A 123 1.26 8.53 -2.05
CA LEU A 123 2.03 8.77 -0.82
C LEU A 123 3.46 8.18 -0.92
N THR A 124 3.60 7.00 -1.52
CA THR A 124 4.88 6.27 -1.54
C THR A 124 5.78 6.65 -2.70
N ASN A 125 5.22 7.04 -3.85
CA ASN A 125 5.92 7.21 -5.13
C ASN A 125 5.78 8.59 -5.78
N LYS A 126 4.76 9.39 -5.43
CA LYS A 126 4.51 10.71 -6.02
C LYS A 126 4.88 11.83 -5.07
N ASP A 127 4.27 11.83 -3.88
CA ASP A 127 4.36 12.91 -2.91
C ASP A 127 4.13 12.35 -1.50
N ARG A 128 5.22 12.29 -0.73
CA ARG A 128 5.19 11.77 0.64
C ARG A 128 4.46 12.66 1.64
N THR A 129 4.05 13.87 1.24
CA THR A 129 3.45 14.88 2.14
C THR A 129 1.92 14.87 2.11
N SER A 130 1.31 14.14 1.17
CA SER A 130 -0.15 14.02 1.04
C SER A 130 -0.62 12.59 1.31
N LYS A 131 -1.64 12.46 2.15
CA LYS A 131 -2.29 11.17 2.44
C LYS A 131 -3.30 10.75 1.36
N THR A 132 -3.74 11.71 0.55
CA THR A 132 -4.61 11.46 -0.59
C THR A 132 -3.81 11.60 -1.88
N SER A 133 -4.29 10.96 -2.94
CA SER A 133 -3.70 11.03 -4.26
C SER A 133 -3.52 12.48 -4.72
N VAL A 134 -2.30 12.78 -5.18
CA VAL A 134 -1.96 14.02 -5.89
C VAL A 134 -1.46 13.71 -7.30
N LEU A 135 -1.84 12.54 -7.81
CA LEU A 135 -1.62 12.19 -9.20
C LEU A 135 -2.34 13.20 -10.10
N THR A 136 -1.74 13.52 -11.23
CA THR A 136 -2.47 14.25 -12.28
C THR A 136 -3.60 13.37 -12.82
N SER A 137 -4.57 13.96 -13.52
CA SER A 137 -5.68 13.19 -14.12
C SER A 137 -5.18 12.08 -15.07
N GLU A 138 -4.07 12.33 -15.76
CA GLU A 138 -3.44 11.39 -16.68
C GLU A 138 -2.70 10.26 -15.92
N GLU A 139 -1.91 10.60 -14.90
CA GLU A 139 -1.23 9.60 -14.04
C GLU A 139 -2.25 8.71 -13.31
N SER A 140 -3.34 9.31 -12.80
CA SER A 140 -4.44 8.59 -12.15
C SER A 140 -5.16 7.66 -13.13
N TRP A 141 -5.41 8.11 -14.37
CA TRP A 141 -5.97 7.25 -15.41
C TRP A 141 -5.08 6.04 -15.72
N ARG A 142 -3.77 6.23 -15.94
CA ARG A 142 -2.81 5.13 -16.16
C ARG A 142 -2.79 4.14 -15.00
N PHE A 143 -2.71 4.64 -13.77
CA PHE A 143 -2.72 3.83 -12.56
C PHE A 143 -4.00 3.00 -12.43
N ARG A 144 -5.18 3.65 -12.52
CA ARG A 144 -6.48 2.99 -12.38
C ARG A 144 -6.71 1.95 -13.48
N ARG A 145 -6.39 2.30 -14.72
CA ARG A 145 -6.47 1.40 -15.88
C ARG A 145 -5.63 0.15 -15.66
N ALA A 146 -4.38 0.30 -15.20
CA ALA A 146 -3.51 -0.81 -14.86
C ALA A 146 -4.08 -1.68 -13.72
N MET A 147 -4.59 -1.05 -12.65
CA MET A 147 -5.18 -1.78 -11.51
C MET A 147 -6.42 -2.60 -11.91
N TYR A 148 -7.34 -2.05 -12.69
CA TYR A 148 -8.51 -2.80 -13.16
C TYR A 148 -8.13 -3.96 -14.08
N ARG A 149 -7.10 -3.81 -14.91
CA ARG A 149 -6.58 -4.93 -15.73
C ARG A 149 -5.97 -6.04 -14.88
N ILE A 150 -5.28 -5.68 -13.80
CA ILE A 150 -4.78 -6.67 -12.83
C ILE A 150 -5.96 -7.35 -12.12
N MET A 151 -6.98 -6.61 -11.67
CA MET A 151 -8.19 -7.20 -11.08
C MET A 151 -8.84 -8.21 -12.04
N LEU A 152 -9.04 -7.83 -13.30
CA LEU A 152 -9.60 -8.72 -14.32
C LEU A 152 -8.72 -9.96 -14.51
N TYR A 153 -7.40 -9.78 -14.61
CA TYR A 153 -6.47 -10.90 -14.73
C TYR A 153 -6.58 -11.87 -13.56
N CYS A 154 -6.64 -11.36 -12.33
CA CYS A 154 -6.80 -12.19 -11.12
C CYS A 154 -8.16 -12.90 -11.10
N HIS A 155 -9.25 -12.27 -11.55
CA HIS A 155 -10.56 -12.92 -11.67
C HIS A 155 -10.57 -14.04 -12.73
N LEU A 156 -9.81 -13.89 -13.81
CA LEU A 156 -9.71 -14.90 -14.86
C LEU A 156 -8.83 -16.10 -14.43
N PHE A 157 -7.87 -15.86 -13.53
CA PHE A 157 -6.91 -16.86 -13.07
C PHE A 157 -6.80 -16.86 -11.53
N PRO A 158 -7.90 -17.10 -10.79
CA PRO A 158 -7.92 -16.97 -9.34
C PRO A 158 -7.08 -18.05 -8.67
N GLY A 159 -6.60 -17.78 -7.46
CA GLY A 159 -5.69 -18.67 -6.73
C GLY A 159 -6.36 -19.96 -6.24
N ASP A 160 -7.51 -19.82 -5.60
CA ASP A 160 -8.34 -20.89 -5.04
C ASP A 160 -8.75 -21.99 -6.04
N ARG A 161 -8.94 -21.64 -7.31
CA ARG A 161 -9.46 -22.56 -8.34
C ARG A 161 -8.56 -23.77 -8.61
N TYR A 162 -7.28 -23.69 -8.27
CA TYR A 162 -6.28 -24.61 -8.77
C TYR A 162 -5.58 -25.43 -7.66
N SER A 163 -6.09 -25.37 -6.43
CA SER A 163 -5.40 -25.94 -5.27
C SER A 163 -5.53 -27.46 -5.13
N GLU A 164 -6.64 -28.08 -5.53
CA GLU A 164 -6.87 -29.52 -5.23
C GLU A 164 -6.48 -30.50 -6.36
N GLU A 165 -6.37 -30.04 -7.62
CA GLU A 165 -6.32 -30.94 -8.79
C GLU A 165 -5.00 -30.90 -9.58
N MET A 166 -4.02 -30.06 -9.21
CA MET A 166 -2.93 -29.68 -10.13
C MET A 166 -1.50 -30.02 -9.71
N ASP A 167 -1.28 -30.62 -8.54
CA ASP A 167 0.08 -30.78 -8.00
C ASP A 167 1.04 -31.56 -8.93
N ASP A 168 0.51 -32.37 -9.86
CA ASP A 168 1.31 -33.18 -10.78
C ASP A 168 0.97 -33.00 -12.29
N ASP A 169 0.06 -32.10 -12.69
CA ASP A 169 -0.33 -31.94 -14.10
C ASP A 169 0.46 -30.80 -14.78
N GLU A 170 1.69 -31.12 -15.21
CA GLU A 170 2.55 -30.19 -15.95
C GLU A 170 1.90 -29.65 -17.24
N GLU A 171 1.06 -30.44 -17.92
CA GLU A 171 0.40 -30.03 -19.17
C GLU A 171 -0.66 -28.96 -18.89
N LEU A 172 -1.43 -29.13 -17.83
CA LEU A 172 -2.42 -28.15 -17.37
C LEU A 172 -1.76 -26.84 -16.91
N ILE A 173 -0.68 -26.92 -16.14
CA ILE A 173 0.09 -25.75 -15.69
C ILE A 173 0.63 -24.95 -16.88
N ASP A 174 1.21 -25.63 -17.87
CA ASP A 174 1.71 -25.01 -19.09
C ASP A 174 0.58 -24.39 -19.92
N LYS A 175 -0.58 -25.05 -19.99
CA LYS A 175 -1.77 -24.52 -20.65
C LYS A 175 -2.23 -23.20 -20.01
N ILE A 176 -2.32 -23.16 -18.68
CA ILE A 176 -2.73 -21.95 -17.94
C ILE A 176 -1.71 -20.82 -18.12
N ARG A 177 -0.41 -21.11 -18.02
CA ARG A 177 0.66 -20.12 -18.26
C ARG A 177 0.62 -19.54 -19.68
N LYS A 178 0.31 -20.37 -20.68
CA LYS A 178 0.10 -19.92 -22.06
C LYS A 178 -1.14 -19.01 -22.16
N GLN A 179 -2.26 -19.38 -21.54
CA GLN A 179 -3.47 -18.56 -21.51
C GLN A 179 -3.23 -17.19 -20.89
N ARG A 180 -2.53 -17.13 -19.75
CA ARG A 180 -2.10 -15.88 -19.11
C ARG A 180 -1.29 -14.98 -20.05
N THR A 181 -0.35 -15.58 -20.78
CA THR A 181 0.48 -14.88 -21.77
C THR A 181 -0.37 -14.33 -22.92
N VAL A 182 -1.30 -15.13 -23.46
CA VAL A 182 -2.21 -14.71 -24.54
C VAL A 182 -3.04 -13.50 -24.11
N ILE A 183 -3.66 -13.54 -22.92
CA ILE A 183 -4.50 -12.44 -22.43
C ILE A 183 -3.71 -11.14 -22.28
N LEU A 184 -2.52 -11.18 -21.67
CA LEU A 184 -1.71 -9.98 -21.54
C LEU A 184 -1.14 -9.50 -22.89
N SER A 185 -0.97 -10.39 -23.87
CA SER A 185 -0.43 -10.04 -25.18
C SER A 185 -1.35 -9.17 -26.03
N GLU A 186 -2.63 -9.05 -25.67
CA GLU A 186 -3.60 -8.15 -26.31
C GLU A 186 -3.34 -6.67 -25.96
N TYR A 187 -2.64 -6.38 -24.86
CA TYR A 187 -2.38 -4.99 -24.46
C TYR A 187 -1.20 -4.36 -25.19
N PRO A 188 -1.25 -3.06 -25.53
CA PRO A 188 -0.09 -2.32 -26.03
C PRO A 188 1.13 -2.41 -25.12
N THR A 189 2.33 -2.21 -25.67
CA THR A 189 3.58 -2.30 -24.89
C THR A 189 3.64 -1.30 -23.75
N ASP A 190 3.22 -0.06 -23.97
CA ASP A 190 3.26 0.98 -22.94
C ASP A 190 2.27 0.67 -21.80
N ASP A 191 1.08 0.20 -22.15
CA ASP A 191 0.08 -0.32 -21.21
C ASP A 191 0.61 -1.47 -20.34
N LEU A 192 1.42 -2.37 -20.90
CA LEU A 192 2.06 -3.45 -20.15
C LEU A 192 3.18 -2.95 -19.22
N ARG A 193 3.85 -1.83 -19.54
CA ARG A 193 4.82 -1.19 -18.65
C ARG A 193 4.16 -0.48 -17.47
N GLU A 194 3.01 0.13 -17.71
CA GLU A 194 2.13 0.67 -16.65
C GLU A 194 1.63 -0.46 -15.75
N LEU A 195 1.14 -1.57 -16.32
CA LEU A 195 0.72 -2.76 -15.59
C LEU A 195 1.87 -3.32 -14.74
N HIS A 196 3.06 -3.48 -15.30
CA HIS A 196 4.25 -3.89 -14.56
C HIS A 196 4.54 -2.97 -13.37
N SER A 197 4.43 -1.65 -13.55
CA SER A 197 4.63 -0.67 -12.47
C SER A 197 3.58 -0.80 -11.37
N ALA A 198 2.32 -1.00 -11.72
CA ALA A 198 1.25 -1.25 -10.75
C ALA A 198 1.45 -2.57 -9.98
N VAL A 199 1.89 -3.64 -10.65
CA VAL A 199 2.24 -4.91 -10.00
C VAL A 199 3.36 -4.74 -8.99
N LYS A 200 4.39 -3.92 -9.27
CA LYS A 200 5.45 -3.63 -8.28
C LYS A 200 4.90 -3.00 -7.02
N ILE A 201 3.85 -2.20 -7.11
CA ILE A 201 3.18 -1.60 -5.94
C ILE A 201 2.42 -2.65 -5.15
N LEU A 202 1.65 -3.51 -5.81
CA LEU A 202 0.98 -4.62 -5.13
C LEU A 202 1.98 -5.54 -4.43
N ARG A 203 3.11 -5.86 -5.09
CA ARG A 203 4.22 -6.58 -4.48
C ARG A 203 4.79 -5.84 -3.28
N SER A 204 4.98 -4.54 -3.37
CA SER A 204 5.47 -3.74 -2.25
C SER A 204 4.49 -3.79 -1.08
N VAL A 205 3.18 -3.70 -1.34
CA VAL A 205 2.12 -3.81 -0.32
C VAL A 205 2.12 -5.20 0.32
N PHE A 206 2.17 -6.26 -0.47
CA PHE A 206 2.28 -7.62 0.07
C PHE A 206 3.58 -7.82 0.84
N TYR A 207 4.71 -7.35 0.31
CA TYR A 207 6.01 -7.45 0.95
C TYR A 207 6.03 -6.74 2.31
N SER A 208 5.35 -5.60 2.45
CA SER A 208 5.20 -5.01 3.78
C SER A 208 4.55 -5.99 4.73
N VAL A 209 3.43 -6.62 4.37
CA VAL A 209 2.58 -7.36 5.31
C VAL A 209 2.94 -8.82 5.49
N SER A 210 3.61 -9.42 4.50
CA SER A 210 3.93 -10.85 4.53
C SER A 210 5.29 -11.17 5.11
N ASN A 211 6.26 -10.26 5.02
CA ASN A 211 7.67 -10.56 5.30
C ASN A 211 8.16 -11.83 4.58
N ALA A 212 7.40 -12.28 3.58
CA ALA A 212 7.51 -13.60 3.04
C ALA A 212 8.50 -13.60 1.87
N GLN A 213 9.03 -14.77 1.59
CA GLN A 213 9.91 -14.98 0.45
C GLN A 213 9.21 -14.55 -0.86
N SER A 214 10.00 -14.30 -1.90
CA SER A 214 9.51 -13.80 -3.19
C SER A 214 8.43 -14.70 -3.81
N ASN A 215 8.49 -16.01 -3.56
CA ASN A 215 7.50 -17.00 -4.01
C ASN A 215 6.11 -16.75 -3.40
N VAL A 216 6.01 -16.52 -2.09
CA VAL A 216 4.73 -16.22 -1.41
C VAL A 216 4.12 -14.94 -1.97
N THR A 217 4.95 -13.94 -2.28
CA THR A 217 4.47 -12.67 -2.85
C THR A 217 3.81 -12.86 -4.22
N GLU A 218 4.31 -13.77 -5.06
CA GLU A 218 3.67 -14.07 -6.36
C GLU A 218 2.34 -14.83 -6.20
N ALA A 219 2.25 -15.73 -5.22
CA ALA A 219 0.98 -16.38 -4.87
C ALA A 219 -0.05 -15.36 -4.35
N LEU A 220 0.37 -14.45 -3.47
CA LEU A 220 -0.47 -13.36 -2.95
C LEU A 220 -1.02 -12.45 -4.07
N LEU A 221 -0.24 -12.21 -5.14
CA LEU A 221 -0.72 -11.43 -6.29
C LEU A 221 -1.95 -12.05 -6.99
N SER A 222 -2.19 -13.35 -6.84
CA SER A 222 -3.40 -13.99 -7.41
C SER A 222 -4.70 -13.49 -6.77
N THR A 223 -4.65 -12.96 -5.55
CA THR A 223 -5.78 -12.31 -4.87
C THR A 223 -6.07 -10.89 -5.37
N GLY A 224 -5.17 -10.36 -6.21
CA GLY A 224 -5.30 -9.08 -6.87
C GLY A 224 -5.27 -7.87 -5.94
N PRO A 225 -5.67 -6.69 -6.45
CA PRO A 225 -5.68 -5.44 -5.69
C PRO A 225 -6.56 -5.48 -4.43
N SER A 226 -7.68 -6.20 -4.45
CA SER A 226 -8.57 -6.33 -3.29
C SER A 226 -7.92 -7.11 -2.15
N GLY A 227 -7.22 -8.22 -2.46
CA GLY A 227 -6.43 -8.95 -1.47
C GLY A 227 -5.27 -8.12 -0.92
N ALA A 228 -4.56 -7.38 -1.78
CA ALA A 228 -3.48 -6.48 -1.36
C ALA A 228 -3.97 -5.41 -0.37
N LEU A 229 -5.13 -4.80 -0.64
CA LEU A 229 -5.71 -3.81 0.26
C LEU A 229 -6.17 -4.42 1.58
N ARG A 230 -6.83 -5.59 1.57
CA ARG A 230 -7.23 -6.29 2.80
C ARG A 230 -6.02 -6.60 3.67
N ALA A 231 -4.98 -7.19 3.07
CA ALA A 231 -3.76 -7.53 3.81
C ALA A 231 -3.06 -6.29 4.38
N TRP A 232 -3.03 -5.18 3.62
CA TRP A 232 -2.53 -3.88 4.09
C TRP A 232 -3.32 -3.33 5.28
N GLN A 233 -4.65 -3.37 5.21
CA GLN A 233 -5.54 -2.86 6.25
C GLN A 233 -5.41 -3.66 7.54
N ASP A 234 -5.38 -4.99 7.43
CA ASP A 234 -5.24 -5.90 8.56
C ASP A 234 -3.80 -6.04 9.06
N ARG A 235 -2.84 -5.46 8.32
CA ARG A 235 -1.40 -5.55 8.58
C ARG A 235 -0.92 -7.00 8.66
N SER A 236 -1.57 -7.87 7.91
CA SER A 236 -1.34 -9.31 7.91
C SER A 236 -1.84 -9.91 6.62
N TYR A 237 -1.09 -10.85 6.06
CA TYR A 237 -1.57 -11.64 4.92
C TYR A 237 -2.50 -12.79 5.34
N HIS A 238 -2.58 -13.11 6.63
CA HIS A 238 -3.42 -14.22 7.13
C HIS A 238 -4.91 -14.00 6.82
N VAL A 239 -5.35 -12.75 6.60
CA VAL A 239 -6.72 -12.46 6.12
C VAL A 239 -7.02 -13.08 4.75
N LEU A 240 -5.99 -13.50 4.01
CA LEU A 240 -6.10 -14.11 2.69
C LEU A 240 -5.99 -15.64 2.76
N GLU A 241 -6.00 -16.24 3.95
CA GLU A 241 -5.91 -17.69 4.12
C GLU A 241 -7.06 -18.46 3.45
N ASP A 242 -8.23 -17.83 3.36
CA ASP A 242 -9.39 -18.42 2.67
C ASP A 242 -9.33 -18.21 1.15
N ASP A 243 -8.53 -17.25 0.66
CA ASP A 243 -8.44 -16.90 -0.78
C ASP A 243 -7.35 -17.68 -1.51
N ILE A 244 -6.39 -18.22 -0.77
CA ILE A 244 -5.25 -19.00 -1.26
C ILE A 244 -5.19 -20.24 -0.38
N ASP A 245 -5.18 -21.43 -0.96
CA ASP A 245 -5.00 -22.63 -0.15
C ASP A 245 -3.59 -22.62 0.51
N PHE A 246 -3.53 -22.20 1.78
CA PHE A 246 -2.26 -21.95 2.47
C PHE A 246 -1.51 -23.23 2.84
N MET A 247 -2.13 -24.40 2.71
CA MET A 247 -1.44 -25.68 2.94
C MET A 247 -0.17 -25.81 2.09
N PHE A 248 -0.10 -25.09 0.96
CA PHE A 248 1.04 -25.10 0.05
C PHE A 248 2.15 -24.09 0.38
N LEU A 249 1.95 -23.16 1.32
CA LEU A 249 2.92 -22.12 1.65
C LEU A 249 3.83 -22.48 2.83
N GLU A 250 3.51 -23.52 3.59
CA GLU A 250 4.26 -23.93 4.78
C GLU A 250 5.60 -24.62 4.45
N ASP A 251 5.68 -25.35 3.32
CA ASP A 251 6.87 -26.15 2.97
C ASP A 251 7.93 -25.39 2.15
N ASN A 252 7.73 -24.09 1.89
CA ASN A 252 8.54 -23.28 0.94
C ASN A 252 8.64 -23.88 -0.47
N GLU A 253 7.82 -24.86 -0.82
CA GLU A 253 7.79 -25.40 -2.17
C GLU A 253 7.17 -24.37 -3.11
N GLU A 254 7.89 -24.06 -4.18
CA GLU A 254 7.42 -23.12 -5.19
C GLU A 254 6.25 -23.76 -5.93
N ILE A 255 5.02 -23.31 -5.63
CA ILE A 255 3.83 -23.76 -6.36
C ILE A 255 4.00 -23.37 -7.83
N PRO A 256 4.20 -24.32 -8.76
CA PRO A 256 4.63 -23.97 -10.11
C PRO A 256 3.61 -23.08 -10.81
N LEU A 257 2.33 -23.21 -10.50
CA LEU A 257 1.31 -22.33 -11.08
C LEU A 257 1.46 -20.86 -10.66
N PHE A 258 1.81 -20.59 -9.41
CA PHE A 258 1.93 -19.23 -8.88
C PHE A 258 3.33 -18.66 -8.96
N ALA A 259 4.33 -19.51 -9.17
CA ALA A 259 5.67 -19.13 -9.58
C ALA A 259 5.60 -18.09 -10.70
N ARG A 260 6.01 -16.86 -10.38
CA ARG A 260 6.09 -15.76 -11.36
C ARG A 260 4.73 -15.46 -12.01
N TYR A 261 3.67 -15.47 -11.20
CA TYR A 261 2.26 -15.41 -11.59
C TYR A 261 1.95 -14.37 -12.69
N ILE A 262 2.46 -13.14 -12.57
CA ILE A 262 2.34 -12.09 -13.61
C ILE A 262 3.68 -11.81 -14.31
N SER A 263 4.82 -12.01 -13.64
CA SER A 263 6.14 -11.69 -14.23
C SER A 263 6.49 -12.60 -15.41
N LEU A 264 6.19 -13.91 -15.34
CA LEU A 264 6.45 -14.86 -16.41
C LEU A 264 5.71 -14.51 -17.72
N PRO A 265 4.38 -14.30 -17.74
CA PRO A 265 3.70 -13.95 -18.99
C PRO A 265 4.17 -12.60 -19.56
N LEU A 266 4.50 -11.61 -18.71
CA LEU A 266 5.08 -10.34 -19.17
C LEU A 266 6.43 -10.56 -19.87
N GLU A 267 7.33 -11.35 -19.28
CA GLU A 267 8.64 -11.66 -19.88
C GLU A 267 8.55 -12.40 -21.21
N ASN A 268 7.61 -13.34 -21.31
CA ASN A 268 7.31 -14.02 -22.56
C ASN A 268 6.90 -13.02 -23.65
N ILE A 269 6.05 -12.05 -23.29
CA ILE A 269 5.60 -11.00 -24.22
C ILE A 269 6.74 -10.07 -24.61
N TRP A 270 7.59 -9.64 -23.67
CA TRP A 270 8.75 -8.81 -23.97
C TRP A 270 9.71 -9.49 -24.94
N THR A 271 9.98 -10.77 -24.71
CA THR A 271 10.79 -11.60 -25.59
C THR A 271 10.15 -11.73 -26.97
N ALA A 272 8.85 -12.07 -27.04
CA ALA A 272 8.13 -12.25 -28.29
C ALA A 272 8.05 -10.95 -29.12
N ARG A 273 7.95 -9.79 -28.46
CA ARG A 273 7.94 -8.47 -29.11
C ARG A 273 9.35 -7.93 -29.41
N ASN A 274 10.40 -8.61 -28.97
CA ASN A 274 11.80 -8.17 -29.05
C ASN A 274 12.01 -6.78 -28.40
N ILE A 275 11.46 -6.59 -27.20
CA ILE A 275 11.52 -5.36 -26.41
C ILE A 275 12.30 -5.62 -25.13
N THR A 276 13.16 -4.67 -24.73
CA THR A 276 13.86 -4.76 -23.45
C THR A 276 12.85 -4.66 -22.29
N PRO A 277 12.81 -5.65 -21.38
CA PRO A 277 11.92 -5.59 -20.22
C PRO A 277 12.30 -4.40 -19.32
N PRO A 278 11.34 -3.84 -18.57
CA PRO A 278 11.66 -2.95 -17.45
C PRO A 278 12.66 -3.62 -16.52
N LYS A 279 13.60 -2.86 -15.96
CA LYS A 279 14.58 -3.42 -15.04
C LYS A 279 13.93 -3.69 -13.69
N GLU A 280 14.46 -4.67 -12.98
CA GLU A 280 14.00 -4.99 -11.63
C GLU A 280 14.22 -3.83 -10.64
N ASP A 281 15.28 -3.04 -10.84
CA ASP A 281 15.62 -1.87 -10.03
C ASP A 281 14.91 -0.56 -10.45
N ASP A 282 14.15 -0.57 -11.56
CA ASP A 282 13.36 0.60 -11.97
C ASP A 282 12.36 0.98 -10.87
N ALA A 283 12.18 2.26 -10.56
CA ALA A 283 11.19 2.66 -9.57
C ALA A 283 9.77 2.26 -10.04
N ALA A 284 8.89 1.89 -9.10
CA ALA A 284 7.48 1.62 -9.42
C ALA A 284 6.73 2.86 -9.95
N SER A 285 7.34 4.05 -9.88
CA SER A 285 6.87 5.28 -10.50
C SER A 285 7.13 5.38 -12.00
N THR A 286 8.09 4.63 -12.55
CA THR A 286 8.77 4.94 -13.82
C THR A 286 7.82 5.09 -15.01
N TRP A 287 6.75 4.29 -15.10
CA TRP A 287 5.87 4.27 -16.26
C TRP A 287 4.49 4.87 -16.01
N ILE A 288 4.19 5.26 -14.77
CA ILE A 288 2.89 5.85 -14.42
C ILE A 288 3.06 7.35 -14.15
N LEU A 289 4.13 7.77 -13.45
CA LEU A 289 4.35 9.17 -13.06
C LEU A 289 5.13 9.95 -14.11
N ASP A 290 4.65 11.15 -14.42
CA ASP A 290 5.35 12.12 -15.26
C ASP A 290 6.36 12.93 -14.43
N GLN A 291 6.04 13.17 -13.15
CA GLN A 291 6.92 13.88 -12.21
C GLN A 291 6.76 13.35 -10.78
N VAL A 292 7.79 13.53 -9.96
CA VAL A 292 7.79 13.15 -8.54
C VAL A 292 8.03 14.37 -7.67
N ASN A 293 7.07 14.68 -6.80
CA ASN A 293 7.14 15.82 -5.89
C ASN A 293 8.12 15.50 -4.76
N GLY A 294 9.12 16.36 -4.59
CA GLY A 294 10.12 16.19 -3.55
C GLY A 294 11.11 15.05 -3.80
N ALA A 295 11.32 14.65 -5.06
CA ALA A 295 12.33 13.63 -5.43
C ALA A 295 13.75 13.97 -4.97
N ASN A 296 14.06 15.27 -4.87
CA ASN A 296 15.36 15.79 -4.48
C ASN A 296 15.35 16.40 -3.06
N ASP A 297 14.29 16.18 -2.29
CA ASP A 297 14.21 16.73 -0.95
C ASP A 297 15.34 16.19 -0.08
N THR A 298 15.78 17.04 0.84
CA THR A 298 16.88 16.74 1.76
C THR A 298 16.38 16.62 3.18
N CYS A 299 17.11 15.85 3.99
CA CYS A 299 16.88 15.80 5.43
C CYS A 299 17.08 17.20 6.04
N SER A 300 16.14 17.67 6.86
CA SER A 300 16.18 18.98 7.53
C SER A 300 17.46 19.18 8.37
N HIS A 301 18.11 18.11 8.82
CA HIS A 301 19.27 18.20 9.73
C HIS A 301 20.63 17.91 9.09
N TYR A 302 20.72 16.92 8.20
CA TYR A 302 22.00 16.59 7.54
C TYR A 302 22.10 17.14 6.12
N ALA A 303 21.04 17.76 5.58
CA ALA A 303 20.94 18.19 4.18
C ALA A 303 21.25 17.06 3.16
N THR A 304 21.27 15.80 3.59
CA THR A 304 21.48 14.64 2.72
C THR A 304 20.25 14.45 1.83
N PRO A 305 20.40 14.30 0.51
CA PRO A 305 19.29 13.93 -0.38
C PRO A 305 18.67 12.61 0.08
N GLY A 306 17.37 12.63 0.33
CA GLY A 306 16.58 11.44 0.64
C GLY A 306 15.32 11.32 -0.21
N GLY A 307 14.89 12.42 -0.82
CA GLY A 307 13.76 12.47 -1.72
C GLY A 307 12.49 11.95 -1.05
N LEU A 308 11.82 11.04 -1.75
CA LEU A 308 10.66 10.36 -1.20
C LEU A 308 10.97 9.54 0.05
N LYS A 309 12.19 9.04 0.24
CA LYS A 309 12.55 8.15 1.38
C LYS A 309 12.66 8.88 2.72
N LEU A 310 12.57 10.21 2.73
CA LEU A 310 12.51 10.97 3.98
C LEU A 310 11.21 10.66 4.73
N TYR A 311 11.28 10.60 6.05
CA TYR A 311 10.10 10.54 6.90
C TYR A 311 9.51 11.95 7.04
N THR A 312 8.19 12.02 7.07
CA THR A 312 7.38 13.21 7.35
C THR A 312 6.17 12.83 8.21
N SER A 313 5.47 13.81 8.76
CA SER A 313 4.23 13.59 9.50
C SER A 313 3.11 12.96 8.66
N ALA A 314 3.09 13.21 7.34
CA ALA A 314 2.12 12.58 6.45
C ALA A 314 2.42 11.10 6.20
N SER A 315 3.71 10.71 6.27
CA SER A 315 4.16 9.33 6.13
C SER A 315 4.02 8.48 7.40
N GLU A 316 3.44 9.00 8.49
CA GLU A 316 3.22 8.32 9.78
C GLU A 316 2.16 7.19 9.75
N GLN A 317 1.80 6.73 8.55
CA GLN A 317 0.88 5.62 8.28
C GLN A 317 1.70 4.36 7.94
N PRO A 318 1.11 3.18 7.69
CA PRO A 318 1.86 1.92 7.48
C PRO A 318 2.94 1.99 6.37
N ALA A 319 2.87 2.98 5.46
CA ALA A 319 3.94 3.32 4.51
C ALA A 319 5.30 3.66 5.15
N PHE A 320 5.31 4.05 6.42
CA PHE A 320 6.50 4.14 7.27
C PHE A 320 7.24 2.80 7.35
N PHE A 321 6.51 1.68 7.50
CA PHE A 321 7.09 0.35 7.66
C PHE A 321 7.61 -0.26 6.37
N LEU A 322 6.95 0.05 5.23
CA LEU A 322 7.48 -0.23 3.90
C LEU A 322 8.94 0.24 3.74
N ARG A 323 9.33 1.31 4.44
CA ARG A 323 10.64 1.96 4.32
C ARG A 323 11.63 1.55 5.41
N LEU A 324 11.16 1.24 6.62
CA LEU A 324 12.04 0.74 7.69
C LEU A 324 12.48 -0.72 7.48
N ALA A 325 11.66 -1.56 6.85
CA ALA A 325 11.97 -2.97 6.65
C ALA A 325 13.12 -3.20 5.65
N HIS A 326 13.39 -2.24 4.76
CA HIS A 326 14.20 -2.51 3.57
C HIS A 326 15.74 -2.47 3.72
N PRO A 327 16.39 -1.92 4.78
CA PRO A 327 17.85 -2.04 4.85
C PRO A 327 18.40 -2.83 6.04
N LEU A 328 17.61 -3.22 7.05
CA LEU A 328 18.21 -3.70 8.31
C LEU A 328 18.35 -5.22 8.47
N THR A 329 17.54 -6.08 7.85
CA THR A 329 17.79 -7.54 7.81
C THR A 329 16.91 -8.20 6.74
N PRO A 330 17.37 -9.26 6.04
CA PRO A 330 16.56 -10.00 5.06
C PRO A 330 15.44 -10.86 5.68
N TYR A 331 15.28 -10.79 7.00
CA TYR A 331 14.28 -11.52 7.76
C TYR A 331 13.71 -10.50 8.75
N GLU A 332 12.40 -10.30 8.78
CA GLU A 332 11.56 -10.44 10.00
C GLU A 332 10.25 -9.63 10.02
N ASP A 333 9.29 -10.30 10.67
CA ASP A 333 7.85 -10.08 10.81
C ASP A 333 7.33 -8.69 11.27
N TRP A 334 6.06 -8.35 11.00
CA TRP A 334 5.36 -7.24 11.68
C TRP A 334 5.28 -7.46 13.19
N ASP A 335 5.25 -8.72 13.61
CA ASP A 335 5.38 -9.14 15.01
C ASP A 335 6.70 -8.66 15.66
N ARG A 336 7.67 -8.21 14.86
CA ARG A 336 8.94 -7.66 15.32
C ARG A 336 8.97 -6.13 15.37
N PHE A 337 7.90 -5.41 15.05
CA PHE A 337 7.85 -3.98 15.37
C PHE A 337 8.19 -3.66 16.84
N PRO A 338 7.66 -4.41 17.82
CA PRO A 338 8.06 -4.24 19.21
C PRO A 338 9.54 -4.53 19.43
N VAL A 339 10.10 -5.49 18.68
CA VAL A 339 11.52 -5.88 18.76
C VAL A 339 12.41 -4.78 18.17
N ILE A 340 12.02 -4.19 17.05
CA ILE A 340 12.71 -3.05 16.42
C ILE A 340 12.71 -1.89 17.42
N LEU A 341 11.55 -1.51 17.95
CA LEU A 341 11.47 -0.47 18.97
C LEU A 341 12.27 -0.82 20.22
N ASN A 342 12.22 -2.07 20.69
CA ASN A 342 13.02 -2.52 21.84
C ASN A 342 14.51 -2.35 21.55
N ASN A 343 14.97 -2.66 20.34
CA ASN A 343 16.37 -2.52 19.93
C ASN A 343 16.84 -1.05 19.90
N LEU A 344 15.90 -0.11 19.75
CA LEU A 344 16.12 1.33 19.85
C LEU A 344 16.10 1.83 21.31
N LEU A 345 15.69 1.03 22.30
CA LEU A 345 15.83 1.45 23.70
C LEU A 345 17.30 1.69 24.05
N LYS A 346 17.55 2.79 24.77
CA LYS A 346 18.90 3.21 25.17
C LYS A 346 19.69 2.10 25.84
N LYS A 347 20.86 1.82 25.29
CA LYS A 347 21.96 1.07 25.93
C LYS A 347 21.50 -0.29 26.48
N ASN A 348 21.54 -0.49 27.80
CA ASN A 348 21.23 -1.77 28.42
C ASN A 348 19.73 -1.99 28.66
N LEU A 349 18.86 -1.01 28.37
CA LEU A 349 17.42 -1.17 28.51
C LEU A 349 16.85 -2.26 27.60
N LYS A 350 17.34 -2.36 26.37
CA LYS A 350 16.90 -3.40 25.42
C LYS A 350 17.25 -4.83 25.84
N LEU A 351 18.20 -4.97 26.77
CA LEU A 351 18.65 -6.23 27.34
C LEU A 351 18.07 -6.48 28.75
N ASN A 352 17.34 -5.51 29.31
CA ASN A 352 16.66 -5.66 30.59
C ASN A 352 15.34 -6.40 30.35
N GLN A 353 15.28 -7.68 30.72
CA GLN A 353 14.13 -8.53 30.45
C GLN A 353 12.81 -7.98 31.04
N THR A 354 12.85 -7.39 32.24
CA THR A 354 11.68 -6.78 32.89
C THR A 354 11.17 -5.57 32.13
N VAL A 355 12.08 -4.70 31.68
CA VAL A 355 11.75 -3.54 30.85
C VAL A 355 11.24 -4.00 29.48
N ALA A 356 11.95 -4.91 28.83
CA ALA A 356 11.60 -5.42 27.51
C ALA A 356 10.19 -6.03 27.50
N GLN A 357 9.85 -6.93 28.44
CA GLN A 357 8.51 -7.53 28.54
C GLN A 357 7.40 -6.48 28.70
N SER A 358 7.59 -5.51 29.58
CA SER A 358 6.61 -4.44 29.76
C SER A 358 6.55 -3.48 28.57
N PHE A 359 7.67 -3.29 27.86
CA PHE A 359 7.76 -2.51 26.64
C PHE A 359 7.05 -3.19 25.46
N TYR A 360 7.21 -4.51 25.32
CA TYR A 360 6.49 -5.34 24.36
C TYR A 360 4.98 -5.18 24.54
N ALA A 361 4.47 -5.32 25.76
CA ALA A 361 3.05 -5.12 26.06
C ALA A 361 2.59 -3.68 25.73
N ALA A 362 3.42 -2.67 26.05
CA ALA A 362 3.11 -1.28 25.76
C ALA A 362 3.22 -0.91 24.27
N THR A 363 3.89 -1.69 23.43
CA THR A 363 4.03 -1.39 21.99
C THR A 363 3.13 -2.26 21.12
N ALA A 364 2.68 -3.42 21.61
CA ALA A 364 1.75 -4.30 20.90
C ALA A 364 0.46 -3.57 20.45
N HIS A 365 -0.09 -2.69 21.30
CA HIS A 365 -1.28 -1.93 20.94
C HIS A 365 -1.04 -0.93 19.80
N ILE A 366 0.18 -0.45 19.60
CA ILE A 366 0.53 0.48 18.51
C ILE A 366 0.42 -0.22 17.15
N ILE A 367 0.77 -1.50 17.10
CA ILE A 367 0.70 -2.34 15.89
C ILE A 367 -0.73 -2.73 15.58
N ASN A 368 -1.48 -3.07 16.60
CA ASN A 368 -2.84 -3.58 16.43
C ASN A 368 -3.87 -2.46 16.29
N SER A 369 -3.43 -1.19 16.20
CA SER A 369 -4.31 -0.04 16.04
C SER A 369 -3.71 1.03 15.12
N ASP A 370 -4.52 2.01 14.72
CA ASP A 370 -4.07 3.22 14.02
C ASP A 370 -3.37 4.23 14.97
N ALA A 371 -2.64 3.72 15.98
CA ALA A 371 -2.02 4.54 17.03
C ALA A 371 -0.58 4.97 16.74
N LEU A 372 -0.02 4.65 15.56
CA LEU A 372 1.35 5.07 15.22
C LEU A 372 1.50 6.59 15.16
N GLY A 373 0.58 7.30 14.49
CA GLY A 373 0.57 8.76 14.43
C GLY A 373 0.48 9.42 15.81
N PRO A 374 -0.46 8.99 16.68
CA PRO A 374 -0.48 9.39 18.10
C PRO A 374 0.83 9.11 18.85
N PHE A 375 1.38 7.90 18.72
CA PHE A 375 2.66 7.51 19.35
C PHE A 375 3.81 8.43 18.95
N LEU A 376 3.95 8.72 17.66
CA LEU A 376 4.98 9.65 17.17
C LEU A 376 4.72 11.08 17.65
N GLY A 377 3.46 11.50 17.70
CA GLY A 377 3.07 12.77 18.30
C GLY A 377 3.50 12.90 19.75
N ASP A 378 3.27 11.85 20.55
CA ASP A 378 3.68 11.79 21.95
C ASP A 378 5.21 11.81 22.10
N LEU A 379 5.95 11.10 21.25
CA LEU A 379 7.42 11.13 21.25
C LEU A 379 7.97 12.55 21.01
N PHE A 380 7.43 13.28 20.04
CA PHE A 380 7.80 14.68 19.80
C PHE A 380 7.39 15.60 20.95
N ALA A 381 6.25 15.36 21.59
CA ALA A 381 5.79 16.12 22.74
C ALA A 381 6.63 15.84 24.02
N PHE A 382 7.15 14.63 24.17
CA PHE A 382 7.95 14.20 25.33
C PHE A 382 9.46 14.28 25.11
N LYS A 383 9.92 15.00 24.07
CA LYS A 383 11.35 15.10 23.74
C LYS A 383 12.17 15.69 24.89
N ILE A 384 13.43 15.27 24.99
CA ILE A 384 14.31 15.65 26.09
C ILE A 384 14.98 16.99 25.78
N HIS A 385 14.64 18.02 26.55
CA HIS A 385 15.30 19.32 26.43
C HIS A 385 16.72 19.34 27.01
N THR A 386 17.20 18.23 27.59
CA THR A 386 18.58 18.15 28.10
C THR A 386 19.58 17.84 26.99
N ALA A 387 19.13 17.53 25.77
CA ALA A 387 19.97 17.33 24.59
C ALA A 387 19.70 18.45 23.57
N PRO A 388 20.47 19.55 23.59
CA PRO A 388 20.20 20.75 22.79
C PRO A 388 20.07 20.50 21.28
N VAL A 389 20.63 19.38 20.78
CA VAL A 389 20.55 18.99 19.37
C VAL A 389 19.11 18.75 18.90
N PHE A 390 18.18 18.38 19.79
CA PHE A 390 16.79 18.05 19.46
C PHE A 390 15.79 19.19 19.73
N ASP A 391 16.23 20.31 20.30
CA ASP A 391 15.32 21.40 20.69
C ASP A 391 14.58 21.99 19.47
N ASN A 392 15.26 22.05 18.33
CA ASN A 392 14.71 22.58 17.07
C ASN A 392 14.09 21.50 16.16
N TRP A 393 14.04 20.23 16.59
CA TRP A 393 13.39 19.18 15.79
C TRP A 393 11.87 19.31 15.91
N ASP A 394 11.19 19.43 14.77
CA ASP A 394 9.74 19.51 14.70
C ASP A 394 9.15 18.29 13.98
N ARG A 395 7.95 17.86 14.38
CA ARG A 395 7.25 16.73 13.73
C ARG A 395 6.95 16.98 12.25
N THR A 396 6.85 18.25 11.83
CA THR A 396 6.57 18.65 10.45
C THR A 396 7.80 18.65 9.55
N ASP A 397 9.00 18.52 10.10
CA ASP A 397 10.24 18.42 9.33
C ASP A 397 10.34 17.10 8.56
N SER A 398 11.25 17.06 7.58
CA SER A 398 11.58 15.84 6.83
C SER A 398 12.92 15.26 7.30
N TYR A 399 12.97 13.98 7.67
CA TYR A 399 14.23 13.40 8.17
C TYR A 399 14.61 12.11 7.47
N CYS A 400 15.92 11.93 7.29
CA CYS A 400 16.44 10.64 6.83
C CYS A 400 16.32 9.58 7.93
N PHE A 401 16.40 8.31 7.53
CA PHE A 401 16.38 7.16 8.42
C PHE A 401 17.34 7.31 9.61
N ILE A 402 18.57 7.76 9.36
CA ILE A 402 19.61 7.90 10.40
C ILE A 402 19.18 8.91 11.48
N CYS A 403 18.73 10.11 11.06
CA CYS A 403 18.24 11.13 11.98
C CYS A 403 17.07 10.61 12.82
N PHE A 404 16.10 9.96 12.16
CA PHE A 404 14.90 9.52 12.84
C PHE A 404 15.19 8.41 13.85
N THR A 405 16.02 7.43 13.48
CA THR A 405 16.50 6.38 14.38
C THR A 405 17.20 6.98 15.60
N GLN A 406 18.09 7.96 15.40
CA GLN A 406 18.75 8.65 16.51
C GLN A 406 17.75 9.36 17.43
N PHE A 407 16.72 9.99 16.87
CA PHE A 407 15.66 10.60 17.66
C PHE A 407 14.88 9.58 18.49
N LEU A 408 14.51 8.44 17.89
CA LEU A 408 13.85 7.35 18.62
C LEU A 408 14.74 6.83 19.75
N GLU A 409 16.02 6.55 19.49
CA GLU A 409 16.96 6.05 20.51
C GLU A 409 17.08 6.96 21.73
N GLU A 410 17.04 8.27 21.51
CA GLU A 410 17.20 9.26 22.58
C GLU A 410 15.93 9.47 23.40
N HIS A 411 14.74 9.25 22.82
CA HIS A 411 13.46 9.65 23.42
C HIS A 411 12.50 8.52 23.76
N LEU A 412 12.66 7.33 23.17
CA LEU A 412 11.71 6.23 23.31
C LEU A 412 11.51 5.77 24.76
N TRP A 413 12.58 5.78 25.56
CA TRP A 413 12.52 5.43 26.98
C TRP A 413 11.69 6.43 27.82
N ILE A 414 11.62 7.70 27.40
CA ILE A 414 10.85 8.76 28.09
C ILE A 414 9.38 8.55 27.83
N TRP A 415 9.01 8.37 26.56
CA TRP A 415 7.66 8.01 26.18
C TRP A 415 7.20 6.78 26.96
N PHE A 416 8.04 5.74 27.00
CA PHE A 416 7.71 4.52 27.71
C PHE A 416 7.51 4.75 29.22
N LEU A 417 8.39 5.53 29.86
CA LEU A 417 8.23 5.90 31.27
C LEU A 417 6.90 6.62 31.51
N LYS A 418 6.51 7.55 30.63
CA LYS A 418 5.24 8.29 30.72
C LYS A 418 4.03 7.37 30.57
N GLU A 419 4.05 6.48 29.59
CA GLU A 419 2.96 5.50 29.40
C GLU A 419 2.84 4.54 30.59
N ARG A 420 3.96 4.12 31.20
CA ARG A 420 3.93 3.34 32.44
C ARG A 420 3.28 4.11 33.58
N ILE A 421 3.70 5.36 33.82
CA ILE A 421 3.15 6.20 34.89
C ILE A 421 1.64 6.41 34.69
N LYS A 422 1.22 6.68 33.45
CA LYS A 422 -0.20 6.82 33.06
C LYS A 422 -0.99 5.53 33.32
N GLY A 423 -0.37 4.37 33.11
CA GLY A 423 -0.90 3.06 33.49
C GLY A 423 -0.87 2.75 35.00
N GLY A 424 -0.52 3.72 35.85
CA GLY A 424 -0.47 3.57 37.31
C GLY A 424 0.81 2.93 37.85
N TRP A 425 1.84 2.74 37.01
CA TRP A 425 3.12 2.25 37.47
C TRP A 425 3.79 3.26 38.41
N THR A 426 4.27 2.78 39.55
CA THR A 426 5.14 3.51 40.46
C THR A 426 6.53 2.86 40.48
N PRO A 427 7.61 3.64 40.58
CA PRO A 427 8.96 3.11 40.73
C PRO A 427 9.05 2.09 41.89
N PRO A 428 9.72 0.94 41.71
CA PRO A 428 9.85 -0.09 42.75
C PRO A 428 10.60 0.39 43.99
N SER A 429 11.42 1.42 43.84
CA SER A 429 12.19 2.07 44.90
C SER A 429 12.05 3.58 44.75
N PRO A 430 12.05 4.35 45.86
CA PRO A 430 12.06 5.81 45.80
C PRO A 430 13.33 6.37 45.15
N GLU A 431 14.38 5.56 44.99
CA GLU A 431 15.64 5.98 44.38
C GLU A 431 15.87 5.27 43.04
N ASP A 432 16.14 6.08 42.02
CA ASP A 432 16.62 5.65 40.71
C ASP A 432 17.95 4.88 40.81
N CYS A 433 18.19 3.98 39.85
CA CYS A 433 19.52 3.36 39.71
C CYS A 433 20.54 4.44 39.36
N TRP A 434 21.65 4.54 40.11
CA TRP A 434 22.69 5.54 39.84
C TRP A 434 23.30 5.46 38.43
N TYR A 435 23.26 4.27 37.82
CA TYR A 435 23.75 4.04 36.47
C TYR A 435 22.64 4.12 35.41
N GLY A 436 21.37 4.30 35.80
CA GLY A 436 20.24 4.42 34.89
C GLY A 436 20.22 3.34 33.79
N TRP A 437 19.95 3.75 32.56
CA TRP A 437 19.99 2.87 31.38
C TRP A 437 21.39 2.32 31.04
N ASN A 438 22.46 2.85 31.65
CA ASN A 438 23.82 2.30 31.51
C ASN A 438 24.12 1.17 32.51
N CYS A 439 23.24 0.88 33.47
CA CYS A 439 23.47 -0.18 34.45
C CYS A 439 23.68 -1.53 33.76
N VAL A 440 24.83 -2.18 33.95
CA VAL A 440 25.08 -3.53 33.39
C VAL A 440 24.39 -4.61 34.23
N THR A 441 24.23 -4.36 35.54
CA THR A 441 23.60 -5.28 36.50
C THR A 441 22.14 -5.58 36.15
N GLN A 442 21.43 -4.63 35.51
CA GLN A 442 20.04 -4.82 35.08
C GLN A 442 19.88 -5.95 34.03
N VAL A 443 20.95 -6.30 33.32
CA VAL A 443 20.93 -7.32 32.26
C VAL A 443 20.97 -8.74 32.84
N HIS A 444 21.75 -8.93 33.91
CA HIS A 444 22.08 -10.28 34.41
C HIS A 444 21.62 -10.55 35.85
N ARG A 445 21.00 -9.58 36.53
CA ARG A 445 20.40 -9.79 37.85
C ARG A 445 18.93 -9.33 37.85
N PRO A 446 17.98 -10.25 37.60
CA PRO A 446 16.55 -9.92 37.56
C PRO A 446 16.06 -9.20 38.82
N SER A 447 16.51 -9.64 40.01
CA SER A 447 16.17 -8.98 41.28
C SER A 447 16.61 -7.51 41.36
N HIS A 448 17.71 -7.13 40.69
CA HIS A 448 18.13 -5.74 40.60
C HIS A 448 17.27 -4.96 39.59
N ALA A 449 16.97 -5.57 38.43
CA ALA A 449 16.10 -4.99 37.40
C ALA A 449 14.68 -4.71 37.93
N GLU A 450 14.16 -5.59 38.79
CA GLU A 450 12.83 -5.48 39.38
C GLU A 450 12.74 -4.44 40.50
N THR A 451 13.83 -4.20 41.23
CA THR A 451 13.82 -3.36 42.45
C THR A 451 14.32 -1.94 42.23
N LYS A 452 14.90 -1.62 41.07
CA LYS A 452 15.43 -0.30 40.75
C LYS A 452 14.82 0.24 39.45
N ASN A 453 14.62 1.56 39.39
CA ASN A 453 14.25 2.21 38.13
C ASN A 453 15.50 2.41 37.26
N HIS A 454 15.48 1.88 36.04
CA HIS A 454 16.53 2.08 35.03
C HIS A 454 16.10 3.01 33.89
N LEU A 455 14.80 3.38 33.82
CA LEU A 455 14.27 4.37 32.87
C LEU A 455 14.58 5.79 33.38
N CYS A 456 15.86 6.07 33.64
CA CYS A 456 16.32 7.31 34.25
C CYS A 456 17.74 7.68 33.81
N ILE A 457 18.04 8.98 33.88
CA ILE A 457 19.34 9.53 33.50
C ILE A 457 20.42 9.02 34.47
N PRO A 458 21.53 8.45 33.99
CA PRO A 458 22.66 8.06 34.83
C PRO A 458 23.23 9.25 35.60
N THR A 459 23.40 9.11 36.92
CA THR A 459 23.95 10.16 37.79
C THR A 459 25.43 9.94 38.15
N LYS A 460 25.95 8.72 37.99
CA LYS A 460 27.35 8.36 38.30
C LYS A 460 28.20 7.99 37.06
N GLY A 461 27.76 8.35 35.86
CA GLY A 461 28.47 8.04 34.62
C GLY A 461 28.29 6.57 34.18
N ASN A 462 29.19 6.08 33.33
CA ASN A 462 29.21 4.67 32.92
C ASN A 462 29.86 3.83 34.02
N PRO A 463 29.29 2.68 34.41
CA PRO A 463 30.04 1.70 35.18
C PRO A 463 31.19 1.18 34.31
N ASP A 464 32.41 1.23 34.83
CA ASP A 464 33.60 0.65 34.19
C ASP A 464 33.46 -0.87 33.96
#